data_AF-A0A6B3ID11-F1
#
_entry.id   AF-A0A6B3ID11-F1
#
_cell.length_a   1.000
_cell.length_b   1.000
_cell.length_c   1.000
_cell.angle_alpha   90.00
_cell.angle_beta   90.00
_cell.angle_gamma   90.00
#
_symmetry.space_group_name_H-M   'P 1'
#
loop_
_entity.id
_entity.type
_entity.pdbx_description
1 polymer ?
#
loop_
_entity_poly.entity_id
_entity_poly.type
_entity_poly.pdbx_seq_one_letter_code
_entity_poly.pdbx_strand_id
1 'polypeptide(L)'
;MTTRGISQAVETDAADQDELPVRLKEPGNVVIKWMTTTDHKTIGTLYLVTSFAFFCVGGLLALVMRAELARPGTQLISNEQFNQAFTMHGTIMLLM
;
A
#
# COMPACT_ATOMS: atom_id res chain seq x y z
N MET A 1 27.61 -61.62 15.13
CA MET A 1 28.20 -60.59 14.25
C MET A 1 27.32 -60.54 13.00
N THR A 2 26.79 -59.37 12.62
CA THR A 2 26.04 -59.04 11.36
C THR A 2 24.64 -58.41 11.49
N THR A 3 24.02 -58.23 12.67
CA THR A 3 22.71 -57.53 12.76
C THR A 3 22.76 -55.99 12.86
N ARG A 4 23.96 -55.37 12.90
CA ARG A 4 24.10 -53.90 13.09
C ARG A 4 23.89 -53.04 11.83
N GLY A 5 23.88 -53.63 10.64
CA GLY A 5 23.79 -52.86 9.39
C GLY A 5 22.41 -52.27 9.08
N ILE A 6 21.34 -52.83 9.64
CA ILE A 6 19.96 -52.45 9.32
C ILE A 6 19.45 -51.35 10.28
N SER A 7 19.83 -51.39 11.57
CA SER A 7 19.48 -50.31 12.51
C SER A 7 20.12 -48.97 12.13
N GLN A 8 21.36 -48.99 11.63
CA GLN A 8 22.05 -47.76 11.24
C GLN A 8 21.41 -47.09 10.00
N ALA A 9 20.86 -47.88 9.06
CA ALA A 9 20.15 -47.34 7.90
C ALA A 9 18.82 -46.66 8.28
N VAL A 10 18.15 -47.11 9.35
CA VAL A 10 16.90 -46.49 9.86
C VAL A 10 17.20 -45.27 10.74
N GLU A 11 18.34 -45.24 11.44
CA GLU A 11 18.79 -44.05 12.20
C GLU A 11 19.23 -42.89 11.30
N THR A 12 19.61 -43.17 10.04
CA THR A 12 20.07 -42.12 9.11
C THR A 12 18.92 -41.41 8.39
N ASP A 13 17.69 -41.93 8.46
CA ASP A 13 16.49 -41.34 7.85
C ASP A 13 15.69 -40.47 8.85
N ALA A 14 16.01 -40.53 10.14
CA ALA A 14 15.41 -39.70 11.20
C ALA A 14 16.18 -38.37 11.44
N ALA A 15 17.25 -38.14 10.68
CA ALA A 15 18.14 -36.99 10.82
C ALA A 15 17.92 -35.91 9.75
N ASP A 16 16.95 -36.08 8.84
CA ASP A 16 16.48 -35.01 7.96
C ASP A 16 15.28 -34.35 8.62
N GLN A 17 15.56 -33.62 9.71
CA GLN A 17 14.59 -32.67 10.24
C GLN A 17 14.36 -31.67 9.12
N ASP A 18 13.14 -31.55 8.61
CA ASP A 18 12.76 -30.52 7.66
C ASP A 18 12.90 -29.17 8.37
N GLU A 19 14.12 -28.62 8.30
CA GLU A 19 14.50 -27.34 8.82
C GLU A 19 13.78 -26.28 7.99
N LEU A 20 12.53 -26.05 8.35
CA LEU A 20 11.67 -25.09 7.70
C LEU A 20 12.36 -23.74 7.84
N PRO A 21 12.70 -23.06 6.72
CA PRO A 21 13.28 -21.74 6.82
C PRO A 21 12.20 -20.81 7.38
N VAL A 22 12.25 -20.57 8.70
CA VAL A 22 11.46 -19.54 9.38
C VAL A 22 11.99 -18.21 8.86
N ARG A 23 11.47 -17.80 7.71
CA ARG A 23 11.77 -16.52 7.09
C ARG A 23 11.10 -15.44 7.92
N LEU A 24 11.79 -15.02 8.98
CA LEU A 24 11.45 -13.81 9.72
C LEU A 24 11.39 -12.68 8.71
N LYS A 25 10.18 -12.28 8.37
CA LYS A 25 9.89 -11.27 7.36
C LYS A 25 10.31 -9.94 7.96
N GLU A 26 11.56 -9.54 7.74
CA GLU A 26 12.06 -8.25 8.19
C GLU A 26 11.20 -7.14 7.57
N PRO A 27 10.42 -6.40 8.38
CA PRO A 27 9.44 -5.44 7.88
C PRO A 27 10.10 -4.27 7.12
N GLY A 28 11.38 -3.99 7.42
CA GLY A 28 12.15 -2.94 6.76
C GLY A 28 12.45 -3.20 5.28
N ASN A 29 12.55 -4.46 4.87
CA ASN A 29 12.92 -4.81 3.49
C ASN A 29 11.77 -4.63 2.49
N VAL A 30 10.53 -4.46 2.96
CA VAL A 30 9.33 -4.39 2.12
C VAL A 30 9.21 -3.02 1.45
N VAL A 31 9.51 -1.93 2.17
CA VAL A 31 9.43 -0.56 1.65
C VAL A 31 10.53 -0.31 0.62
N ILE A 32 11.76 -0.76 0.92
CA ILE A 32 12.91 -0.65 -0.01
C ILE A 32 12.66 -1.49 -1.26
N LYS A 33 12.16 -2.72 -1.09
CA LYS A 33 11.79 -3.57 -2.22
C LYS A 33 10.69 -2.95 -3.07
N TRP A 34 9.69 -2.30 -2.48
CA TRP A 34 8.65 -1.57 -3.22
C TRP A 34 9.20 -0.37 -4.00
N MET A 35 10.10 0.42 -3.40
CA MET A 35 10.73 1.57 -4.07
C MET A 35 11.65 1.16 -5.23
N THR A 36 12.31 0.00 -5.14
CA THR A 36 13.27 -0.47 -6.15
C THR A 36 12.71 -1.58 -7.05
N THR A 37 11.38 -1.81 -7.05
CA THR A 37 10.76 -2.87 -7.87
C THR A 37 10.46 -2.39 -9.29
N THR A 38 10.88 -3.17 -10.29
CA THR A 38 10.59 -2.95 -11.73
C THR A 38 9.35 -3.72 -12.23
N ASP A 39 8.69 -4.47 -11.36
CA ASP A 39 7.52 -5.28 -11.70
C ASP A 39 6.28 -4.39 -11.91
N HIS A 40 5.68 -4.46 -13.10
CA HIS A 40 4.53 -3.62 -13.51
C HIS A 40 3.27 -3.87 -12.67
N LYS A 41 3.11 -5.05 -12.06
CA LYS A 41 1.98 -5.35 -11.17
C LYS A 41 2.12 -4.62 -9.84
N THR A 42 3.33 -4.56 -9.31
CA THR A 42 3.66 -3.80 -8.10
C THR A 42 3.58 -2.30 -8.35
N ILE A 43 4.16 -1.82 -9.45
CA ILE A 43 4.07 -0.41 -9.86
C ILE A 43 2.60 0.01 -10.05
N GLY A 44 1.79 -0.80 -10.75
CA GLY A 44 0.37 -0.52 -10.93
C GLY A 44 -0.41 -0.46 -9.61
N THR A 45 -0.06 -1.31 -8.64
CA THR A 45 -0.67 -1.26 -7.30
C THR A 45 -0.26 0.02 -6.55
N LEU A 46 1.00 0.47 -6.69
CA LEU A 46 1.46 1.73 -6.11
C LEU A 46 0.66 2.92 -6.67
N TYR A 47 0.51 3.00 -7.99
CA TYR A 47 -0.30 4.04 -8.63
C TYR A 47 -1.76 4.00 -8.19
N LEU A 48 -2.39 2.82 -8.11
CA LEU A 48 -3.75 2.70 -7.60
C LEU A 48 -3.89 3.22 -6.17
N VAL A 49 -2.95 2.85 -5.29
CA VAL A 49 -2.97 3.30 -3.90
C VAL A 49 -2.77 4.82 -3.82
N THR A 50 -1.80 5.38 -4.54
CA THR A 50 -1.53 6.82 -4.52
C THR A 50 -2.68 7.62 -5.13
N SER A 51 -3.22 7.21 -6.29
CA SER A 51 -4.35 7.90 -6.92
C SER A 51 -5.62 7.78 -6.08
N PHE A 52 -5.85 6.66 -5.40
CA PHE A 52 -6.99 6.55 -4.46
C PHE A 52 -6.80 7.48 -3.24
N ALA A 53 -5.59 7.62 -2.73
CA ALA A 53 -5.30 8.56 -1.65
C ALA A 53 -5.56 10.02 -2.09
N PHE A 54 -5.08 10.43 -3.27
CA PHE A 54 -5.34 11.76 -3.82
C PHE A 54 -6.82 11.96 -4.17
N PHE A 55 -7.52 10.92 -4.63
CA PHE A 55 -8.96 10.94 -4.85
C PHE A 55 -9.73 11.24 -3.56
N CYS A 56 -9.35 10.65 -2.43
CA CYS A 56 -9.94 10.97 -1.14
C CYS A 56 -9.68 12.43 -0.72
N VAL A 57 -8.47 12.95 -0.93
CA VAL A 57 -8.12 14.35 -0.62
C VAL A 57 -8.93 15.32 -1.50
N GLY A 58 -8.93 15.11 -2.81
CA GLY A 58 -9.72 15.91 -3.75
C GLY A 58 -11.22 15.80 -3.47
N GLY A 59 -11.71 14.59 -3.16
CA GLY A 59 -13.10 14.35 -2.80
C GLY A 59 -13.52 15.09 -1.51
N LEU A 60 -12.66 15.11 -0.50
CA LEU A 60 -12.91 15.86 0.73
C LEU A 60 -13.01 17.38 0.45
N LEU A 61 -12.11 17.90 -0.38
CA LEU A 61 -12.16 19.32 -0.80
C LEU A 61 -13.46 19.63 -1.57
N ALA A 62 -13.95 18.70 -2.38
CA ALA A 62 -15.25 18.82 -3.06
C ALA A 62 -16.44 18.81 -2.10
N LEU A 63 -16.39 18.03 -1.02
CA LEU A 63 -17.42 18.07 0.02
C LEU A 63 -17.48 19.44 0.69
N VAL A 64 -16.34 20.08 0.94
CA VAL A 64 -16.28 21.43 1.51
C VAL A 64 -16.90 22.46 0.55
N MET A 65 -16.57 22.39 -0.75
CA MET A 65 -17.20 23.27 -1.75
C MET A 65 -18.71 23.05 -1.84
N ARG A 66 -19.17 21.80 -1.79
CA ARG A 66 -20.60 21.45 -1.76
C ARG A 66 -21.29 21.97 -0.50
N ALA A 67 -20.61 21.95 0.64
CA ALA A 67 -21.14 22.46 1.90
C ALA A 67 -21.35 23.98 1.86
N GLU A 68 -20.46 24.74 1.23
CA GLU A 68 -20.65 26.18 1.01
C GLU A 68 -21.89 26.49 0.15
N LEU A 69 -22.16 25.69 -0.88
CA LEU A 69 -23.32 25.91 -1.76
C LEU A 69 -24.65 25.41 -1.16
N ALA A 70 -24.63 24.72 -0.01
CA ALA A 70 -25.83 24.16 0.59
C ALA A 70 -26.79 25.22 1.17
N ARG A 71 -26.29 26.41 1.51
CA ARG A 71 -27.10 27.58 1.88
C ARG A 71 -26.56 28.83 1.19
N PRO A 72 -27.42 29.73 0.69
CA PRO A 72 -26.99 30.96 0.06
C PRO A 72 -26.40 31.93 1.10
N GLY A 73 -25.10 32.20 0.98
CA GLY A 73 -24.32 33.08 1.86
C GLY A 73 -22.90 32.54 2.06
N THR A 74 -21.91 33.40 2.36
CA THR A 74 -20.55 32.94 2.73
C THR A 74 -20.59 32.36 4.13
N GLN A 75 -20.34 31.06 4.31
CA GLN A 75 -20.57 30.39 5.60
C GLN A 75 -19.31 29.76 6.20
N LEU A 76 -18.41 29.20 5.40
CA LEU A 76 -17.13 28.63 5.84
C LEU A 76 -15.94 29.33 5.19
N ILE A 77 -16.04 29.77 3.93
CA ILE A 77 -14.88 30.16 3.12
C ILE A 77 -15.16 31.44 2.31
N SER A 78 -14.14 32.29 2.14
CA SER A 78 -14.26 33.51 1.31
C SER A 78 -14.34 33.17 -0.19
N ASN A 79 -14.88 34.08 -1.01
CA ASN A 79 -14.96 33.87 -2.47
C ASN A 79 -13.60 33.56 -3.12
N GLU A 80 -12.51 34.17 -2.63
CA GLU A 80 -11.17 33.92 -3.14
C GLU A 80 -10.69 32.49 -2.83
N GLN A 81 -10.89 32.06 -1.58
CA GLN A 81 -10.52 30.71 -1.15
C GLN A 81 -11.38 29.64 -1.83
N PHE A 82 -12.64 29.92 -2.16
CA PHE A 82 -13.48 29.03 -2.96
C PHE A 82 -12.89 28.81 -4.36
N ASN A 83 -12.48 29.88 -5.04
CA ASN A 83 -11.84 29.80 -6.36
C ASN A 83 -10.50 29.05 -6.32
N GLN A 84 -9.72 29.23 -5.25
CA GLN A 84 -8.49 28.46 -5.03
C GLN A 84 -8.78 26.98 -4.75
N ALA A 85 -9.74 26.67 -3.89
CA ALA A 85 -10.14 25.30 -3.58
C ALA A 85 -10.66 24.57 -4.81
N PHE A 86 -11.43 25.23 -5.68
CA PHE A 86 -11.89 24.66 -6.94
C PHE A 86 -10.73 24.30 -7.87
N THR A 87 -9.74 25.19 -8.00
CA THR A 87 -8.56 24.94 -8.84
C THR A 87 -7.73 23.79 -8.29
N MET A 88 -7.48 23.78 -6.98
CA MET A 88 -6.71 22.72 -6.31
C MET A 88 -7.44 21.37 -6.33
N HIS A 89 -8.77 21.35 -6.21
CA HIS A 89 -9.56 20.14 -6.36
C HIS A 89 -9.38 19.56 -7.77
N GLY A 90 -9.51 20.40 -8.80
CA GLY A 90 -9.39 19.98 -10.20
C GLY A 90 -8.00 19.46 -10.54
N THR A 91 -6.93 20.12 -10.08
CA THR A 91 -5.55 19.66 -10.34
C THR A 91 -5.26 18.33 -9.65
N ILE A 92 -5.73 18.13 -8.41
CA ILE A 92 -5.54 16.87 -7.68
C ILE A 92 -6.31 15.72 -8.35
N MET A 93 -7.50 15.96 -8.90
CA MET A 93 -8.28 14.90 -9.56
C MET A 93 -7.79 14.55 -10.98
N LEU A 94 -7.23 15.51 -11.71
CA LEU A 94 -6.83 15.31 -13.11
C LEU A 94 -5.35 14.98 -13.29
N LEU A 95 -4.47 15.50 -12.42
CA LEU A 95 -3.02 15.44 -12.62
C LEU A 95 -2.27 14.53 -11.65
N MET A 96 -2.86 14.15 -10.51
CA MET A 96 -2.24 13.34 -9.45
C MET A 96 -3.00 12.02 -9.24
#